data_AF-A0AAU7JE60-F1
#
_entry.id   AF-A0AAU7JE60-F1
#
_cell.length_a   1.000
_cell.length_b   1.000
_cell.length_c   1.000
_cell.angle_alpha   90.00
_cell.angle_beta   90.00
_cell.angle_gamma   90.00
#
_symmetry.space_group_name_H-M   'P 1'
#
loop_
_entity.id
_entity.type
_entity.pdbx_description
1 polymer ?
#
loop_
_entity_poly.entity_id
_entity_poly.type
_entity_poly.pdbx_seq_one_letter_code
_entity_poly.pdbx_strand_id
1 'polypeptide(L)' 'MTSRHYRERAERCMQRVQTAADDQERALLLDMAEKWLEMARRADDRASAQEGGHPLAAEDAGIATHIRHDPDRT' A
#
# COMPACT_ATOMS: atom_id res chain seq x y z
N MET A 1 -4.11 4.61 6.21
CA MET A 1 -5.46 4.17 5.80
C MET A 1 -5.32 2.92 4.94
N THR A 2 -6.21 1.92 5.11
CA THR A 2 -6.13 0.60 4.44
C THR A 2 -7.14 0.51 3.29
N SER A 3 -6.93 -0.43 2.34
CA SER A 3 -7.85 -0.65 1.21
C SER A 3 -9.31 -0.89 1.65
N ARG A 4 -9.50 -1.65 2.74
CA ARG A 4 -10.83 -1.85 3.35
C ARG A 4 -11.53 -0.54 3.71
N HIS A 5 -10.82 0.42 4.29
CA HIS A 5 -11.41 1.72 4.65
C HIS A 5 -11.92 2.48 3.42
N TYR A 6 -11.20 2.41 2.31
CA TYR A 6 -11.62 3.04 1.06
C TYR A 6 -12.84 2.34 0.45
N ARG A 7 -12.88 1.01 0.48
CA ARG A 7 -14.08 0.23 0.05
C ARG A 7 -15.32 0.61 0.87
N GLU A 8 -15.20 0.67 2.20
CA GLU A 8 -16.31 1.08 3.09
C GLU A 8 -16.83 2.50 2.77
N ARG A 9 -15.94 3.43 2.38
CA ARG A 9 -16.37 4.77 1.94
C ARG A 9 -17.09 4.75 0.59
N ALA A 10 -16.59 3.96 -0.37
CA ALA A 10 -17.26 3.78 -1.66
C ALA A 10 -18.67 3.20 -1.49
N GLU A 11 -18.82 2.18 -0.64
CA GLU A 11 -20.13 1.56 -0.34
C GLU A 11 -21.12 2.56 0.27
N ARG A 12 -20.67 3.42 1.19
CA ARG A 12 -21.52 4.48 1.75
C ARG A 12 -21.97 5.49 0.69
N CYS A 13 -21.09 5.84 -0.25
CA CYS A 13 -21.48 6.66 -1.40
C CYS A 13 -22.56 5.96 -2.24
N MET A 14 -22.39 4.66 -2.53
CA MET A 14 -23.37 3.87 -3.30
C MET A 14 -24.72 3.73 -2.58
N GLN A 15 -24.73 3.57 -1.25
CA GLN A 15 -25.96 3.56 -0.46
C GLN A 15 -26.71 4.88 -0.57
N ARG A 16 -25.99 6.01 -0.55
CA ARG A 16 -26.60 7.34 -0.71
C ARG A 16 -27.13 7.59 -2.12
N VAL A 17 -26.51 7.04 -3.17
CA VAL A 17 -27.01 7.14 -4.56
C VAL A 17 -28.42 6.56 -4.69
N GLN A 18 -28.72 5.50 -3.93
CA GLN A 18 -30.04 4.85 -3.96
C GLN A 18 -31.14 5.75 -3.39
N THR A 19 -30.78 6.63 -2.45
CA THR A 19 -31.73 7.56 -1.79
C THR A 19 -31.66 8.98 -2.32
N ALA A 20 -30.70 9.31 -3.17
CA ALA A 20 -30.52 10.65 -3.73
C ALA A 20 -31.69 11.01 -4.66
N ALA A 21 -32.26 12.19 -4.44
CA ALA A 21 -33.45 12.66 -5.14
C ALA A 21 -33.12 13.36 -6.46
N ASP A 22 -31.90 13.91 -6.58
CA ASP A 22 -31.47 14.65 -7.76
C ASP A 22 -30.28 13.98 -8.46
N ASP A 23 -30.25 14.15 -9.78
CA ASP A 23 -29.25 13.51 -10.64
C ASP A 23 -27.85 14.09 -10.44
N GLN A 24 -27.73 15.32 -9.94
CA GLN A 24 -26.45 15.96 -9.67
C GLN A 24 -25.80 15.39 -8.40
N GLU A 25 -26.56 15.19 -7.33
CA GLU A 25 -26.13 14.49 -6.12
C GLU A 25 -25.76 13.04 -6.45
N ARG A 26 -26.57 12.36 -7.27
CA ARG A 26 -26.24 11.01 -7.76
C ARG A 26 -24.91 10.98 -8.48
N ALA A 27 -24.70 11.88 -9.45
CA ALA A 27 -23.46 11.96 -10.21
C ALA A 27 -22.25 12.25 -9.30
N LEU A 28 -22.40 13.16 -8.35
CA LEU A 28 -21.34 13.49 -7.38
C LEU A 28 -21.00 12.29 -6.49
N LEU A 29 -22.01 11.58 -5.97
CA LEU A 29 -21.80 10.41 -5.13
C LEU A 29 -21.14 9.26 -5.90
N LEU A 30 -21.49 9.06 -7.17
CA LEU A 30 -20.86 8.08 -8.05
C LEU A 30 -19.39 8.43 -8.32
N ASP A 31 -19.08 9.68 -8.65
CA ASP A 31 -17.69 10.16 -8.82
C ASP A 31 -16.85 9.96 -7.55
N MET A 32 -17.42 10.25 -6.38
CA MET A 32 -16.74 9.99 -5.11
C MET A 32 -16.52 8.50 -4.86
N ALA A 33 -17.51 7.64 -5.15
CA ALA A 33 -17.38 6.19 -5.00
C ALA A 33 -16.24 5.65 -5.87
N GLU A 34 -16.15 6.10 -7.13
CA GLU A 34 -15.09 5.71 -8.06
C GLU A 34 -13.70 6.09 -7.53
N LYS A 35 -13.54 7.34 -7.06
CA LYS A 35 -12.27 7.80 -6.47
C LYS A 35 -11.85 6.99 -5.24
N TRP A 36 -12.81 6.60 -4.40
CA TRP A 36 -12.54 5.72 -3.26
C TRP A 36 -12.09 4.32 -3.72
N LEU A 37 -12.74 3.73 -4.72
CA LEU A 37 -12.33 2.43 -5.26
C LEU A 37 -10.94 2.48 -5.90
N GLU A 38 -10.61 3.57 -6.59
CA GLU A 38 -9.27 3.77 -7.14
C GLU A 38 -8.20 3.81 -6.03
N MET A 39 -8.47 4.53 -4.93
CA MET A 39 -7.58 4.54 -3.77
C MET A 39 -7.46 3.17 -3.10
N ALA A 40 -8.55 2.40 -3.04
CA ALA A 40 -8.54 1.03 -2.55
C ALA A 40 -7.60 0.15 -3.37
N ARG A 41 -7.73 0.20 -4.70
CA ARG A 41 -6.88 -0.55 -5.63
C ARG A 41 -5.40 -0.17 -5.46
N ARG A 42 -5.09 1.13 -5.44
CA ARG A 42 -3.71 1.61 -5.24
C ARG A 42 -3.12 1.16 -3.89
N ALA A 43 -3.95 1.04 -2.85
CA ALA A 43 -3.52 0.55 -1.55
C ALA A 43 -3.25 -0.96 -1.56
N ASP A 44 -4.06 -1.75 -2.27
CA ASP A 44 -3.83 -3.19 -2.47
C ASP A 44 -2.56 -3.43 -3.29
N ASP A 45 -2.37 -2.71 -4.40
CA ASP A 45 -1.18 -2.84 -5.25
C ASP A 45 0.11 -2.58 -4.44
N ARG A 46 0.09 -1.59 -3.54
CA ARG A 46 1.22 -1.31 -2.63
C ARG A 46 1.45 -2.42 -1.63
N ALA A 47 0.38 -2.98 -1.06
CA ALA A 47 0.48 -4.09 -0.12
C ALA A 47 1.07 -5.34 -0.79
N SER A 48 0.58 -5.69 -1.98
CA SER A 48 1.11 -6.82 -2.76
C SER A 48 2.56 -6.61 -3.21
N ALA A 49 2.93 -5.38 -3.60
CA ALA A 49 4.32 -5.07 -3.93
C ALA A 49 5.26 -5.19 -2.72
N GLN A 50 4.76 -4.91 -1.51
CA GLN A 50 5.51 -5.03 -0.27
C GLN A 50 5.65 -6.49 0.20
N GLU A 51 4.66 -7.35 -0.09
CA GLU A 51 4.72 -8.79 0.18
C GLU A 51 5.60 -9.57 -0.83
N GLY A 52 5.78 -9.06 -2.05
CA GLY A 52 6.68 -9.64 -3.06
C GLY A 52 8.16 -9.24 -2.92
N GLY A 53 8.52 -8.45 -1.90
CA GLY A 53 9.83 -7.81 -1.73
C GLY A 53 10.78 -8.50 -0.75
N HIS A 54 10.88 -9.84 -0.74
CA HIS A 54 12.02 -10.54 -0.14
C HIS A 54 12.23 -11.93 -0.76
N PRO A 55 13.35 -12.09 -1.49
CA PRO A 55 14.43 -12.85 -0.88
C PRO A 55 15.71 -12.01 -0.90
N LEU A 56 16.13 -11.47 0.25
CA LEU A 56 17.56 -11.23 0.42
C LEU A 56 18.22 -12.60 0.45
N ALA A 57 18.96 -12.84 -0.64
CA ALA A 57 19.87 -13.94 -0.86
C ALA A 57 20.49 -14.47 0.44
N ALA A 58 20.10 -15.69 0.80
CA ALA A 58 20.97 -16.58 1.54
C ALA A 58 22.08 -17.03 0.57
N GLU A 59 23.08 -16.19 0.36
CA GLU A 59 24.35 -16.62 -0.23
C GLU A 59 25.48 -16.10 0.65
N ASP A 60 25.85 -16.98 1.58
CA ASP A 60 27.20 -17.29 2.01
C ASP A 60 28.28 -16.72 1.06
N ALA A 61 28.82 -15.55 1.42
CA ALA A 61 30.08 -15.07 0.89
C ALA A 61 30.95 -14.73 2.08
N GLY A 62 31.62 -15.76 2.59
CA GLY A 62 32.73 -15.61 3.51
C GLY A 62 33.77 -14.65 2.94
N ILE A 63 33.88 -13.48 3.54
CA ILE A 63 35.14 -12.73 3.57
C ILE A 63 35.39 -12.37 5.03
N ALA A 64 36.08 -13.29 5.69
CA ALA A 64 36.81 -13.02 6.90
C ALA A 64 37.78 -11.87 6.64
N THR A 65 37.46 -10.68 7.14
CA THR A 65 38.49 -9.68 7.42
C THR A 65 38.65 -9.63 8.92
N HIS A 66 39.41 -10.59 9.44
CA HIS A 66 40.01 -10.49 10.76
C HIS A 66 40.87 -9.22 10.75
N ILE A 67 40.36 -8.12 11.30
CA ILE A 67 41.18 -6.99 11.69
C ILE A 67 42.01 -7.48 12.89
N ARG A 68 43.19 -8.04 12.58
CA ARG A 68 44.26 -8.23 13.56
C ARG A 68 44.80 -6.84 13.87
N HIS A 69 44.31 -6.27 14.95
CA HIS A 69 44.95 -5.12 15.56
C HIS A 69 46.05 -5.63 16.50
N ASP A 70 47.17 -4.91 16.47
CA ASP A 70 48.36 -4.95 17.33
C ASP A 70 49.48 -5.99 17.03
N PRO A 71 50.75 -5.70 17.39
CA PRO A 71 51.37 -4.44 17.85
C PRO A 71 52.77 -4.11 17.23
N ASP A 72 53.29 -2.93 17.60
CA ASP A 72 54.71 -2.64 17.92
C ASP A 72 55.56 -1.78 16.96
N ARG A 73 56.08 -0.71 17.58
CA ARG A 73 57.36 0.01 17.37
C ARG A 73 57.62 0.77 16.07
N THR A 74 57.67 2.11 16.23
CA THR A 74 58.92 2.89 16.14
C THR A 74 58.84 4.11 17.04
#